data_AF-A0AAN6UFX7-F1
#
_entry.id   AF-A0AAN6UFX7-F1
#
_cell.length_a   1.000
_cell.length_b   1.000
_cell.length_c   1.000
_cell.angle_alpha   90.00
_cell.angle_beta   90.00
_cell.angle_gamma   90.00
#
_symmetry.space_group_name_H-M   'P 1'
#
loop_
_entity.id
_entity.type
_entity.pdbx_description
1 polymer ?
#
loop_
_entity_poly.entity_id
_entity_poly.type
_entity_poly.pdbx_seq_one_letter_code
_entity_poly.pdbx_strand_id
1 'polypeptide(L)'
;MTFTPEEQALVDRLEKGVVVPFDPKMTHESLSGYGAAIATDVPLGQVETAIRTMRLMTGGIGFNAESDATADVTAIMKRYDEKKPIFVHSAEEKAWIERAKPKYQVSEPSAEIKKAIVDTAILGKYETTTYAQLADTSATMANYHGRTYTYKASDSQRFMDKVESLLPKKKA
;
A
#
# COMPACT_ATOMS: atom_id res chain seq x y z
N MET A 1 22.58 48.84 -3.41
CA MET A 1 21.39 49.28 -2.67
C MET A 1 21.72 49.17 -1.20
N THR A 2 21.61 50.26 -0.44
CA THR A 2 21.73 50.26 1.02
C THR A 2 20.33 50.16 1.60
N PHE A 3 20.02 49.04 2.24
CA PHE A 3 18.75 48.84 2.92
C PHE A 3 18.66 49.73 4.17
N THR A 4 17.46 50.21 4.47
CA THR A 4 17.18 50.81 5.78
C THR A 4 17.27 49.74 6.89
N PRO A 5 17.45 50.12 8.17
CA PRO A 5 17.54 49.15 9.27
C PRO A 5 16.33 48.22 9.37
N GLU A 6 15.12 48.71 9.09
CA GLU A 6 13.89 47.93 9.08
C GLU A 6 13.84 46.94 7.91
N GLU A 7 14.25 47.36 6.71
CA GLU A 7 14.35 46.48 5.54
C GLU A 7 15.41 45.40 5.74
N GLN A 8 16.56 45.74 6.33
CA GLN A 8 17.60 44.77 6.65
C GLN A 8 17.10 43.75 7.68
N ALA A 9 16.32 44.17 8.68
CA ALA A 9 15.72 43.25 9.65
C ALA A 9 14.69 42.31 9.00
N LEU A 10 13.93 42.79 8.01
CA LEU A 10 13.01 41.96 7.23
C LEU A 10 13.75 40.94 6.36
N VAL A 11 14.81 41.37 5.66
CA VAL A 11 15.68 40.49 4.85
C VAL A 11 16.32 39.44 5.74
N ASP A 12 16.90 39.85 6.88
CA ASP A 12 17.51 38.94 7.85
C ASP A 12 16.49 37.90 8.35
N ARG A 13 15.24 38.29 8.59
CA ARG A 13 14.17 37.37 9.01
C ARG A 13 13.81 36.34 7.93
N LEU A 14 13.81 36.74 6.66
CA LEU A 14 13.49 35.86 5.54
C LEU A 14 14.66 34.93 5.19
N GLU A 15 15.90 35.44 5.24
CA GLU A 15 17.10 34.69 4.89
C GLU A 15 17.61 33.80 6.03
N LYS A 16 17.63 34.30 7.27
CA LYS A 16 18.13 33.58 8.45
C LYS A 16 17.02 32.82 9.18
N GLY A 17 15.77 33.09 8.83
CA GLY A 17 14.60 32.53 9.50
C GLY A 17 14.31 33.20 10.85
N VAL A 18 13.38 32.60 11.59
CA VAL A 18 12.97 33.03 12.93
C VAL A 18 13.19 31.91 13.93
N VAL A 19 13.55 32.27 15.16
CA VAL A 19 13.58 31.32 16.27
C VAL A 19 12.14 30.89 16.57
N VAL A 20 11.83 29.63 16.28
CA VAL A 20 10.56 28.99 16.62
C VAL A 20 10.75 27.97 17.74
N PRO A 21 9.77 27.80 18.64
CA PRO A 21 9.85 26.75 19.66
C PRO A 21 9.82 25.37 19.00
N PHE A 22 10.64 24.45 19.50
CA PHE A 22 10.61 23.04 19.15
C PHE A 22 10.05 22.24 20.34
N ASP A 23 8.98 21.49 20.10
CA ASP A 23 8.34 20.63 21.09
C ASP A 23 8.53 19.15 20.67
N PRO A 24 9.46 18.41 21.30
CA PRO A 24 9.72 17.03 20.95
C PRO A 24 8.54 16.13 21.32
N LYS A 25 7.90 15.55 20.31
CA LYS A 25 6.81 14.58 20.49
C LYS A 25 7.22 13.23 19.91
N MET A 26 7.29 12.22 20.77
CA MET A 26 7.53 10.85 20.35
C MET A 26 6.60 9.93 21.14
N THR A 27 5.74 9.24 20.42
CA THR A 27 4.82 8.24 20.96
C THR A 27 4.90 6.97 20.12
N HIS A 28 4.34 5.87 20.61
CA HIS A 28 4.23 4.67 19.80
C HIS A 28 3.41 4.90 18.52
N GLU A 29 2.34 5.70 18.61
CA GLU A 29 1.48 6.03 17.47
C GLU A 29 2.23 6.84 16.39
N SER A 30 3.08 7.78 16.80
CA SER A 30 3.88 8.56 15.84
C SER A 30 4.93 7.72 15.10
N LEU A 31 5.27 6.53 15.60
CA LEU A 31 6.20 5.59 14.95
C LEU A 31 5.49 4.55 14.07
N SER A 32 4.16 4.42 14.19
CA SER A 32 3.37 3.47 13.42
C SER A 32 3.45 3.79 11.91
N GLY A 33 3.71 2.78 11.10
CA GLY A 33 3.89 2.90 9.65
C GLY A 33 5.36 2.95 9.20
N TYR A 34 6.28 3.25 10.13
CA TYR A 34 7.73 3.20 9.94
C TYR A 34 8.37 1.92 10.49
N GLY A 35 7.61 1.13 11.25
CA GLY A 35 8.10 -0.11 11.84
C GLY A 35 8.37 -1.24 10.83
N ALA A 36 8.99 -2.31 11.33
CA ALA A 36 9.32 -3.46 10.50
C ALA A 36 8.10 -4.36 10.28
N ALA A 37 7.71 -4.54 9.02
CA ALA A 37 6.65 -5.47 8.60
C ALA A 37 7.16 -6.92 8.63
N ILE A 38 7.18 -7.52 9.82
CA ILE A 38 7.65 -8.89 10.08
C ILE A 38 6.51 -9.69 10.72
N ALA A 39 6.36 -10.94 10.27
CA ALA A 39 5.38 -11.89 10.80
C ALA A 39 5.81 -12.46 12.16
N THR A 40 5.81 -11.62 13.19
CA THR A 40 6.07 -12.00 14.58
C THR A 40 4.76 -12.23 15.34
N ASP A 41 4.83 -12.91 16.48
CA ASP A 41 3.71 -13.04 17.42
C ASP A 41 3.34 -11.70 18.09
N VAL A 42 4.22 -10.70 18.01
CA VAL A 42 3.98 -9.36 18.56
C VAL A 42 3.03 -8.59 17.64
N PRO A 43 1.95 -7.97 18.17
CA PRO A 43 0.98 -7.22 17.38
C PRO A 43 1.58 -6.12 16.50
N LEU A 44 2.66 -5.48 16.96
CA LEU A 44 3.35 -4.42 16.21
C LEU A 44 3.76 -4.88 14.80
N GLY A 45 4.41 -6.04 14.67
CA GLY A 45 4.83 -6.56 13.36
C GLY A 45 3.66 -6.89 12.43
N GLN A 46 2.54 -7.34 13.00
CA GLN A 46 1.30 -7.65 12.27
C GLN A 46 0.63 -6.36 11.75
N VAL A 47 0.57 -5.32 12.59
CA VAL A 47 0.05 -4.00 12.21
C VAL A 47 0.89 -3.38 11.09
N GLU A 48 2.21 -3.41 11.20
CA GLU A 48 3.11 -2.89 10.17
C GLU A 48 3.00 -3.66 8.85
N THR A 49 2.77 -4.98 8.92
CA THR A 49 2.49 -5.81 7.75
C THR A 49 1.17 -5.44 7.07
N ALA A 50 0.14 -5.11 7.85
CA ALA A 50 -1.12 -4.60 7.32
C ALA A 50 -0.93 -3.21 6.67
N ILE A 51 -0.23 -2.28 7.32
CA ILE A 51 0.07 -0.94 6.77
C ILE A 51 0.85 -1.05 5.46
N ARG A 52 1.87 -1.92 5.41
CA ARG A 52 2.62 -2.18 4.17
C ARG A 52 1.72 -2.73 3.07
N THR A 53 0.86 -3.69 3.37
CA THR A 53 -0.09 -4.26 2.40
C THR A 53 -1.02 -3.20 1.85
N MET A 54 -1.59 -2.35 2.72
CA MET A 54 -2.43 -1.22 2.31
C MET A 54 -1.69 -0.26 1.37
N ARG A 55 -0.42 0.07 1.65
CA ARG A 55 0.40 0.91 0.77
C ARG A 55 0.68 0.26 -0.58
N LEU A 56 0.98 -1.05 -0.61
CA LEU A 56 1.24 -1.77 -1.86
C LEU A 56 0.01 -1.79 -2.78
N MET A 57 -1.20 -1.90 -2.23
CA MET A 57 -2.45 -1.85 -2.99
C MET A 57 -2.68 -0.49 -3.67
N THR A 58 -2.08 0.58 -3.16
CA THR A 58 -2.39 1.96 -3.55
C THR A 58 -1.28 2.63 -4.36
N GLY A 59 -0.17 1.92 -4.64
CA GLY A 59 0.93 2.40 -5.47
C GLY A 59 2.32 2.19 -4.86
N GLY A 60 2.41 1.74 -3.61
CA GLY A 60 3.67 1.37 -2.97
C GLY A 60 4.53 2.54 -2.50
N ILE A 61 3.95 3.74 -2.39
CA ILE A 61 4.66 4.92 -1.87
C ILE A 61 5.13 4.65 -0.43
N GLY A 62 6.32 5.14 -0.08
CA GLY A 62 6.85 5.08 1.29
C GLY A 62 5.88 5.73 2.27
N PHE A 63 5.80 5.22 3.51
CA PHE A 63 5.00 5.89 4.52
C PHE A 63 5.66 7.22 4.88
N ASN A 64 4.91 8.32 4.80
CA ASN A 64 5.43 9.64 5.10
C ASN A 64 4.33 10.50 5.71
N ALA A 65 4.34 10.65 7.03
CA ALA A 65 3.44 11.53 7.76
C ALA A 65 4.06 12.91 8.07
N GLU A 66 5.32 13.14 7.66
CA GLU A 66 6.12 14.29 8.10
C GLU A 66 6.33 15.35 7.00
N SER A 67 6.28 14.96 5.71
CA SER A 67 6.62 15.85 4.58
C SER A 67 5.44 16.67 4.04
N ASP A 68 4.67 17.27 4.93
CA ASP A 68 3.45 18.06 4.63
C ASP A 68 2.28 17.20 4.10
N ALA A 69 1.06 17.71 4.27
CA ALA A 69 -0.20 17.01 3.98
C ALA A 69 -0.66 17.13 2.52
N THR A 70 0.20 17.63 1.63
CA THR A 70 -0.16 17.91 0.24
C THR A 70 -0.13 16.63 -0.60
N ALA A 71 -1.16 16.46 -1.42
CA ALA A 71 -1.28 15.32 -2.34
C ALA A 71 -1.71 15.78 -3.73
N ASP A 72 -1.32 15.03 -4.77
CA ASP A 72 -1.79 15.26 -6.14
C ASP A 72 -3.26 14.80 -6.27
N VAL A 73 -4.15 15.76 -6.08
CA VAL A 73 -5.60 15.58 -6.16
C VAL A 73 -6.02 15.07 -7.54
N THR A 74 -5.33 15.44 -8.62
CA THR A 74 -5.69 14.98 -9.97
C THR A 74 -5.42 13.50 -10.13
N ALA A 75 -4.24 13.03 -9.67
CA ALA A 75 -3.91 11.61 -9.67
C ALA A 75 -4.85 10.80 -8.76
N ILE A 76 -5.22 11.33 -7.60
CA ILE A 76 -6.18 10.71 -6.68
C ILE A 76 -7.55 10.56 -7.35
N MET A 77 -8.08 11.61 -7.98
CA MET A 77 -9.37 11.55 -8.66
C MET A 77 -9.36 10.55 -9.82
N LYS A 78 -8.26 10.48 -10.59
CA LYS A 78 -8.10 9.47 -11.63
C LYS A 78 -8.18 8.05 -11.05
N ARG A 79 -7.51 7.78 -9.92
CA ARG A 79 -7.60 6.46 -9.25
C ARG A 79 -9.00 6.17 -8.75
N TYR A 80 -9.69 7.18 -8.23
CA TYR A 80 -11.08 7.06 -7.78
C TYR A 80 -12.01 6.67 -8.95
N ASP A 81 -11.89 7.34 -10.10
CA ASP A 81 -12.67 7.03 -11.31
C ASP A 81 -12.37 5.62 -11.83
N GLU A 82 -11.11 5.17 -11.71
CA GLU A 82 -10.68 3.80 -12.00
C GLU A 82 -11.09 2.78 -10.91
N LYS A 83 -11.80 3.20 -9.87
CA LYS A 83 -12.22 2.38 -8.71
C LYS A 83 -11.04 1.70 -7.99
N LYS A 84 -9.88 2.37 -7.98
CA LYS A 84 -8.68 1.92 -7.28
C LYS A 84 -8.60 2.55 -5.89
N PRO A 85 -8.11 1.82 -4.88
CA PRO A 85 -7.93 2.38 -3.56
C PRO A 85 -6.83 3.45 -3.54
N ILE A 86 -6.91 4.32 -2.53
CA ILE A 86 -5.88 5.27 -2.13
C ILE A 86 -5.45 4.96 -0.70
N PHE A 87 -4.21 5.32 -0.37
CA PHE A 87 -3.71 5.27 1.01
C PHE A 87 -3.48 6.71 1.43
N VAL A 88 -3.91 7.04 2.64
CA VAL A 88 -3.73 8.36 3.22
C VAL A 88 -2.82 8.21 4.43
N HIS A 89 -1.74 8.98 4.45
CA HIS A 89 -0.68 8.90 5.44
C HIS A 89 -1.04 9.59 6.76
N SER A 90 -1.91 10.61 6.72
CA SER A 90 -2.33 11.35 7.90
C SER A 90 -3.78 11.88 7.79
N ALA A 91 -4.37 12.23 8.93
CA ALA A 91 -5.68 12.89 8.95
C ALA A 91 -5.67 14.25 8.23
N GLU A 92 -4.53 14.94 8.24
CA GLU A 92 -4.38 16.23 7.56
C GLU A 92 -4.38 16.07 6.03
N GLU A 93 -3.76 15.01 5.51
CA GLU A 93 -3.80 14.70 4.08
C GLU A 93 -5.23 14.37 3.63
N LYS A 94 -5.98 13.62 4.45
CA LYS A 94 -7.42 13.41 4.22
C LYS A 94 -8.16 14.74 4.11
N ALA A 95 -7.97 15.63 5.09
CA ALA A 95 -8.61 16.93 5.10
C ALA A 95 -8.17 17.82 3.93
N TRP A 96 -6.92 17.71 3.46
CA TRP A 96 -6.44 18.40 2.27
C TRP A 96 -7.20 17.94 1.02
N ILE A 97 -7.33 16.62 0.82
CA ILE A 97 -8.05 16.03 -0.31
C ILE A 97 -9.52 16.46 -0.30
N GLU A 98 -10.19 16.38 0.85
CA GLU A 98 -11.61 16.71 0.99
C GLU A 98 -11.86 18.21 0.82
N ARG A 99 -10.95 19.09 1.27
CA ARG A 99 -11.03 20.54 0.98
C ARG A 99 -10.87 20.83 -0.50
N ALA A 100 -9.94 20.17 -1.17
CA ALA A 100 -9.70 20.37 -2.60
C ALA A 100 -10.85 19.83 -3.47
N LYS A 101 -11.55 18.79 -3.01
CA LYS A 101 -12.70 18.17 -3.68
C LYS A 101 -13.85 17.89 -2.68
N PRO A 102 -14.68 18.89 -2.35
CA PRO A 102 -15.71 18.74 -1.31
C PRO A 102 -16.79 17.67 -1.58
N LYS A 103 -16.99 17.29 -2.85
CA LYS A 103 -17.91 16.21 -3.24
C LYS A 103 -17.34 14.81 -3.05
N TYR A 104 -16.03 14.72 -2.80
CA TYR A 104 -15.32 13.48 -2.59
C TYR A 104 -14.98 13.35 -1.11
N GLN A 105 -15.51 12.31 -0.47
CA GLN A 105 -15.20 11.98 0.93
C GLN A 105 -14.42 10.68 0.97
N VAL A 106 -13.30 10.69 1.67
CA VAL A 106 -12.48 9.50 1.82
C VAL A 106 -13.15 8.59 2.84
N SER A 107 -13.70 7.48 2.34
CA SER A 107 -14.35 6.45 3.14
C SER A 107 -13.37 5.38 3.58
N GLU A 108 -13.69 4.72 4.68
CA GLU A 108 -12.96 3.55 5.12
C GLU A 108 -13.14 2.36 4.17
N PRO A 109 -12.16 1.43 4.13
CA PRO A 109 -12.32 0.20 3.39
C PRO A 109 -13.47 -0.65 3.94
N SER A 110 -14.13 -1.40 3.05
CA SER A 110 -15.21 -2.32 3.43
C SER A 110 -14.71 -3.45 4.34
N ALA A 111 -15.62 -4.09 5.06
CA ALA A 111 -15.29 -5.24 5.92
C ALA A 111 -14.64 -6.39 5.15
N GLU A 112 -15.04 -6.59 3.88
CA GLU A 112 -14.47 -7.60 2.99
C GLU A 112 -13.00 -7.30 2.67
N ILE A 113 -12.65 -6.05 2.38
CA ILE A 113 -11.27 -5.64 2.13
C ILE A 113 -10.43 -5.78 3.41
N LYS A 114 -10.96 -5.34 4.56
CA LYS A 114 -10.31 -5.50 5.87
C LYS A 114 -10.02 -6.99 6.13
N LYS A 115 -11.01 -7.86 5.89
CA LYS A 115 -10.87 -9.31 6.04
C LYS A 115 -9.84 -9.90 5.08
N ALA A 116 -9.83 -9.51 3.81
CA ALA A 116 -8.88 -10.01 2.82
C ALA A 116 -7.43 -9.66 3.18
N ILE A 117 -7.18 -8.44 3.69
CA ILE A 117 -5.86 -8.04 4.19
C ILE A 117 -5.46 -8.88 5.41
N VAL A 118 -6.36 -9.06 6.38
CA VAL A 118 -6.07 -9.86 7.58
C VAL A 118 -5.80 -11.33 7.22
N ASP A 119 -6.67 -11.94 6.40
CA ASP A 119 -6.55 -13.35 6.03
C ASP A 119 -5.24 -13.64 5.29
N THR A 120 -4.82 -12.75 4.38
CA THR A 120 -3.61 -12.97 3.57
C THR A 120 -2.33 -12.48 4.25
N ALA A 121 -2.31 -11.25 4.75
CA ALA A 121 -1.10 -10.60 5.22
C ALA A 121 -0.77 -10.91 6.68
N ILE A 122 -1.77 -11.19 7.52
CA ILE A 122 -1.56 -11.48 8.94
C ILE A 122 -1.68 -12.98 9.22
N LEU A 123 -2.81 -13.60 8.83
CA LEU A 123 -3.07 -15.01 9.11
C LEU A 123 -2.33 -15.95 8.16
N GLY A 124 -1.76 -15.43 7.07
CA GLY A 124 -1.04 -16.23 6.09
C GLY A 124 -1.91 -17.34 5.49
N LYS A 125 -3.21 -17.09 5.27
CA LYS A 125 -4.09 -18.05 4.61
C LYS A 125 -3.73 -18.11 3.12
N TYR A 126 -3.15 -19.22 2.72
CA TYR A 126 -2.86 -19.55 1.33
C TYR A 126 -3.50 -20.90 0.96
N GLU A 127 -3.75 -21.09 -0.33
CA GLU A 127 -4.17 -22.39 -0.85
C GLU A 127 -3.03 -23.39 -0.70
N THR A 128 -3.25 -24.46 0.06
CA THR A 128 -2.24 -25.49 0.26
C THR A 128 -2.14 -26.35 -0.99
N THR A 129 -0.93 -26.47 -1.54
CA THR A 129 -0.69 -27.37 -2.68
C THR A 129 -0.67 -28.82 -2.21
N THR A 130 -1.56 -29.65 -2.76
CA THR A 130 -1.62 -31.09 -2.47
C THR A 130 -0.78 -31.87 -3.48
N TYR A 131 -0.29 -33.04 -3.06
CA TYR A 131 0.45 -33.92 -3.95
C TYR A 131 -0.42 -34.33 -5.15
N ALA A 132 0.10 -34.15 -6.35
CA ALA A 132 -0.53 -34.58 -7.59
C ALA A 132 0.05 -35.93 -8.05
N GLN A 133 -0.81 -36.83 -8.53
CA GLN A 133 -0.36 -38.05 -9.19
C GLN A 133 0.31 -37.70 -10.52
N LEU A 134 1.40 -38.39 -10.89
CA LEU A 134 2.20 -38.10 -12.08
C LEU A 134 1.41 -38.12 -13.40
N ALA A 135 0.31 -38.88 -13.46
CA ALA A 135 -0.56 -38.95 -14.62
C ALA A 135 -1.49 -37.74 -14.77
N ASP A 136 -1.63 -36.92 -13.73
CA ASP A 136 -2.44 -35.71 -13.74
C ASP A 136 -1.56 -34.47 -13.96
N THR A 137 -1.37 -34.15 -15.24
CA THR A 137 -0.55 -33.01 -15.66
C THR A 137 -1.09 -31.69 -15.12
N SER A 138 -2.41 -31.47 -15.09
CA SER A 138 -3.01 -30.22 -14.62
C SER A 138 -2.82 -30.04 -13.11
N ALA A 139 -3.06 -31.08 -12.31
CA ALA A 139 -2.80 -31.04 -10.88
C ALA A 139 -1.30 -30.86 -10.57
N THR A 140 -0.41 -31.45 -11.38
CA THR A 140 1.04 -31.29 -11.23
C THR A 140 1.46 -29.84 -11.49
N MET A 141 0.96 -29.21 -12.56
CA MET A 141 1.24 -27.80 -12.85
C MET A 141 0.72 -26.88 -11.74
N ALA A 142 -0.51 -27.08 -11.29
CA ALA A 142 -1.08 -26.31 -10.19
C ALA A 142 -0.25 -26.43 -8.90
N ASN A 143 0.26 -27.62 -8.60
CA ASN A 143 1.15 -27.84 -7.46
C ASN A 143 2.46 -27.03 -7.58
N TYR A 144 3.13 -27.06 -8.74
CA TYR A 144 4.37 -26.31 -8.93
C TYR A 144 4.15 -24.80 -8.91
N HIS A 145 3.10 -24.31 -9.57
CA HIS A 145 2.77 -22.89 -9.61
C HIS A 145 2.39 -22.37 -8.22
N GLY A 146 1.62 -23.13 -7.43
CA GLY A 146 1.18 -22.71 -6.10
C GLY A 146 2.29 -22.68 -5.03
N ARG A 147 3.47 -23.25 -5.31
CA ARG A 147 4.63 -23.24 -4.38
C ARG A 147 5.58 -22.07 -4.59
N THR A 148 5.32 -21.23 -5.59
CA THR A 148 6.18 -20.09 -5.94
C THR A 148 5.35 -18.82 -6.12
N TYR A 149 5.96 -17.67 -5.85
CA TYR A 149 5.35 -16.36 -6.05
C TYR A 149 5.62 -15.78 -7.45
N THR A 150 6.40 -16.47 -8.29
CA THR A 150 6.72 -16.01 -9.65
C THR A 150 5.49 -16.06 -10.56
N TYR A 151 4.65 -17.08 -10.42
CA TYR A 151 3.43 -17.24 -11.21
C TYR A 151 2.27 -16.53 -10.53
N LYS A 152 1.87 -15.38 -11.07
CA LYS A 152 0.59 -14.76 -10.68
C LYS A 152 -0.56 -15.64 -11.12
N ALA A 153 -1.71 -15.53 -10.46
CA ALA A 153 -2.91 -16.31 -10.79
C ALA A 153 -3.27 -16.25 -12.29
N SER A 154 -3.23 -15.05 -12.89
CA SER A 154 -3.49 -14.86 -14.33
C SER A 154 -2.46 -15.54 -15.23
N ASP A 155 -1.19 -15.55 -14.83
CA ASP A 155 -0.10 -16.11 -15.62
C ASP A 155 -0.11 -17.64 -15.53
N SER A 156 -0.39 -18.16 -14.33
CA SER A 156 -0.64 -19.58 -14.08
C SER A 156 -1.79 -20.09 -14.97
N GLN A 157 -2.92 -19.37 -14.99
CA GLN A 157 -4.07 -19.76 -15.81
C GLN A 157 -3.72 -19.80 -17.31
N ARG A 158 -3.09 -18.73 -17.84
CA ARG A 158 -2.68 -18.67 -19.24
C ARG A 158 -1.73 -19.81 -19.63
N PHE A 159 -0.82 -20.18 -18.73
CA PHE A 159 0.07 -21.31 -18.94
C PHE A 159 -0.70 -22.62 -19.00
N MET A 160 -1.57 -22.87 -18.02
CA MET A 160 -2.39 -24.09 -17.96
C MET A 160 -3.30 -24.21 -19.19
N ASP A 161 -3.99 -23.14 -19.58
CA ASP A 161 -4.83 -23.11 -20.78
C ASP A 161 -4.04 -23.49 -22.04
N LYS A 162 -2.79 -22.98 -22.15
CA LYS A 162 -1.95 -23.28 -23.30
C LYS A 162 -1.49 -24.73 -23.28
N VAL A 163 -1.06 -25.26 -22.14
CA VAL A 163 -0.62 -26.66 -22.03
C VAL A 163 -1.78 -27.60 -22.33
N GLU A 164 -2.96 -27.35 -21.77
CA GLU A 164 -4.16 -28.13 -22.04
C GLU A 164 -4.54 -28.12 -23.53
N SER A 165 -4.34 -27.00 -24.23
CA SER A 165 -4.55 -26.93 -25.69
C SER A 165 -3.58 -27.79 -26.51
N LEU A 166 -2.42 -28.14 -25.94
CA LEU A 166 -1.38 -28.94 -26.59
C LEU A 166 -1.49 -30.44 -26.24
N LEU A 167 -2.19 -30.77 -25.15
CA LEU A 167 -2.39 -32.16 -24.76
C LEU A 167 -3.26 -32.88 -25.80
N PRO A 168 -2.99 -34.16 -26.09
CA PRO A 168 -3.82 -34.94 -26.99
C PRO A 168 -5.25 -34.96 -26.46
N LYS A 169 -6.21 -34.60 -27.31
CA LYS A 169 -7.63 -34.69 -26.97
C LYS A 169 -7.91 -36.11 -26.49
N LYS A 170 -8.40 -36.26 -25.25
CA LYS A 170 -8.82 -37.57 -24.72
C LYS A 170 -9.70 -38.22 -25.77
N LYS A 171 -9.29 -39.38 -26.29
CA LYS A 171 -10.20 -40.23 -27.07
C LYS A 171 -11.39 -40.54 -26.14
N ALA A 172 -12.58 -40.18 -26.60
CA ALA A 172 -13.83 -40.54 -25.94
C ALA A 172 -13.95 -42.07 -25.82
#